data_AF-A0A2Z6GCL1-F1
#
_entry.id   AF-A0A2Z6GCL1-F1
#
_cell.length_a   1.000
_cell.length_b   1.000
_cell.length_c   1.000
_cell.angle_alpha   90.00
_cell.angle_beta   90.00
_cell.angle_gamma   90.00
#
_symmetry.space_group_name_H-M   'P 1'
#
loop_
_entity.id
_entity.type
_entity.pdbx_description
1 polymer ?
#
loop_
_entity_poly.entity_id
_entity_poly.type
_entity_poly.pdbx_seq_one_letter_code
_entity_poly.pdbx_strand_id
1 'polypeptide(L)'
;MKNLSLVSARIKTERTRLGLSQQAVADICLVSREVWGKYELGKVEPGAFVIERFISHGADPLYLYKGRREDSGGLTPELISVVVAELQRWQIAQKKTLPPEAAAKAVLALLDLVEGDAERVKIVAPTVLKLVA
;
A
#
# COMPACT_ATOMS: atom_id res chain seq x y z
N MET A 1 12.66 -25.84 18.42
CA MET A 1 12.86 -24.74 17.45
C MET A 1 11.51 -24.10 17.15
N LYS A 2 11.33 -22.80 17.41
CA LYS A 2 10.10 -22.07 17.02
C LYS A 2 10.20 -21.73 15.54
N ASN A 3 9.56 -22.52 14.68
CA ASN A 3 9.23 -22.06 13.33
C ASN A 3 8.04 -21.11 13.45
N LEU A 4 8.30 -19.84 13.76
CA LEU A 4 7.31 -18.78 13.55
C LEU A 4 7.17 -18.64 12.04
N SER A 5 6.07 -19.12 11.47
CA SER A 5 5.74 -18.77 10.08
C SER A 5 5.67 -17.24 9.99
N LEU A 6 6.20 -16.64 8.93
CA LEU A 6 6.16 -15.18 8.75
C LEU A 6 4.72 -14.63 8.83
N VAL A 7 3.74 -15.46 8.46
CA VAL A 7 2.30 -15.18 8.55
C VAL A 7 1.82 -15.07 10.01
N SER A 8 2.28 -15.93 10.91
CA SER A 8 1.87 -15.91 12.33
C SER A 8 2.23 -14.60 13.04
N ALA A 9 3.43 -14.08 12.77
CA ALA A 9 3.87 -12.78 13.27
C ALA A 9 3.00 -11.64 12.70
N ARG A 10 2.67 -11.70 11.41
CA ARG A 10 1.86 -10.68 10.73
C ARG A 10 0.41 -10.65 11.22
N ILE A 11 -0.19 -11.80 11.50
CA ILE A 11 -1.53 -11.90 12.11
C ILE A 11 -1.57 -11.17 13.44
N LYS A 12 -0.57 -11.40 14.30
CA LYS A 12 -0.48 -10.71 15.59
C LYS A 12 -0.32 -9.21 15.42
N THR A 13 0.53 -8.78 14.49
CA THR A 13 0.74 -7.35 14.20
C THR A 13 -0.56 -6.69 13.71
N GLU A 14 -1.28 -7.31 12.77
CA GLU A 14 -2.54 -6.76 12.27
C GLU A 14 -3.62 -6.71 13.35
N ARG A 15 -3.75 -7.74 14.17
CA ARG A 15 -4.71 -7.72 15.29
C ARG A 15 -4.43 -6.54 16.21
N THR A 16 -3.14 -6.34 16.53
CA THR A 16 -2.71 -5.28 17.42
C THR A 16 -2.92 -3.90 16.79
N ARG A 17 -2.68 -3.74 15.49
CA ARG A 17 -3.02 -2.49 14.76
C ARG A 17 -4.51 -2.16 14.88
N LEU A 18 -5.38 -3.16 14.75
CA LEU A 18 -6.83 -3.00 14.85
C LEU A 18 -7.31 -2.77 16.29
N GLY A 19 -6.42 -2.74 17.28
CA GLY A 19 -6.79 -2.55 18.69
C GLY A 19 -7.54 -3.73 19.31
N LEU A 20 -7.53 -4.90 18.66
CA LEU A 20 -8.31 -6.06 19.09
C LEU A 20 -7.55 -6.89 20.13
N SER A 21 -8.27 -7.36 21.16
CA SER A 21 -7.76 -8.44 22.02
C SER A 21 -7.80 -9.79 21.28
N GLN A 22 -7.06 -10.79 21.77
CA GLN A 22 -7.13 -12.15 21.20
C GLN A 22 -8.54 -12.75 21.32
N GLN A 23 -9.29 -12.39 22.36
CA GLN A 23 -10.68 -12.85 22.51
C GLN A 23 -11.57 -12.19 21.45
N ALA A 24 -11.49 -10.87 21.31
CA ALA A 24 -12.34 -10.12 20.39
C ALA A 24 -12.19 -10.60 18.93
N VAL A 25 -10.97 -10.84 18.47
CA VAL A 25 -10.75 -11.33 17.10
C VAL A 25 -11.13 -12.80 16.93
N ALA A 26 -11.01 -13.62 17.98
CA ALA A 26 -11.46 -15.00 17.95
C ALA A 26 -12.99 -15.07 17.78
N ASP A 27 -13.72 -14.21 18.49
CA ASP A 27 -15.18 -14.06 18.37
C ASP A 27 -15.56 -13.60 16.95
N ILE A 28 -14.85 -12.61 16.39
CA ILE A 28 -15.04 -12.13 15.00
C ILE A 28 -14.86 -13.28 13.99
N CYS A 29 -13.79 -14.06 14.17
CA CYS A 29 -13.41 -15.13 13.24
C CYS A 29 -14.10 -16.47 13.51
N LEU A 30 -15.01 -16.53 14.49
CA LEU A 30 -15.74 -17.74 14.90
C LEU A 30 -14.84 -18.92 15.26
N VAL A 31 -13.75 -18.63 15.98
CA VAL A 31 -12.84 -19.63 16.53
C VAL A 31 -12.69 -19.43 18.04
N SER A 32 -12.17 -20.43 18.74
CA SER A 32 -11.84 -20.24 20.15
C SER A 32 -10.61 -19.33 20.30
N ARG A 33 -10.52 -18.62 21.44
CA ARG A 33 -9.33 -17.83 21.81
C ARG A 33 -8.05 -18.68 21.81
N GLU A 34 -8.14 -19.95 22.22
CA GLU A 34 -7.01 -20.87 22.19
C GLU A 34 -6.53 -21.14 20.76
N VAL A 35 -7.47 -21.37 19.83
CA VAL A 35 -7.17 -21.57 18.40
C VAL A 35 -6.52 -20.32 17.81
N TRP A 36 -7.06 -19.13 18.11
CA TRP A 36 -6.43 -17.88 17.69
C TRP A 36 -4.99 -17.73 18.23
N GLY A 37 -4.77 -18.06 19.50
CA GLY A 37 -3.44 -18.07 20.10
C GLY A 37 -2.46 -19.02 19.39
N LYS A 38 -2.95 -20.17 18.89
CA LYS A 38 -2.14 -21.10 18.09
C LYS A 38 -1.74 -20.50 16.73
N TYR A 39 -2.61 -19.69 16.10
CA TYR A 39 -2.27 -18.97 14.87
C TYR A 39 -1.13 -17.96 15.11
N GLU A 40 -1.22 -17.14 16.15
CA GLU A 40 -0.17 -16.14 16.47
C GLU A 40 1.17 -16.78 16.87
N LEU A 41 1.14 -18.00 17.40
CA LEU A 41 2.34 -18.75 17.75
C LEU A 41 2.91 -19.56 16.58
N GLY A 42 2.24 -19.57 15.42
CA GLY A 42 2.64 -20.36 14.25
C GLY A 42 2.51 -21.88 14.46
N LYS A 43 1.67 -22.30 15.42
CA LYS A 43 1.45 -23.73 15.72
C LYS A 43 0.42 -24.38 14.80
N VAL A 44 -0.50 -23.57 14.27
CA VAL A 44 -1.57 -23.98 13.35
C VAL A 44 -1.68 -22.89 12.30
N GLU A 45 -1.91 -23.26 11.05
CA GLU A 45 -2.23 -22.30 10.00
C GLU A 45 -3.73 -21.98 10.00
N PRO A 46 -4.13 -20.70 9.91
CA PRO A 46 -5.53 -20.34 9.79
C PRO A 46 -6.08 -20.77 8.43
N GLY A 47 -7.30 -21.32 8.43
CA GLY A 47 -8.01 -21.61 7.19
C GLY A 47 -8.48 -20.34 6.47
N ALA A 48 -8.82 -20.48 5.18
CA ALA A 48 -9.27 -19.37 4.33
C ALA A 48 -10.42 -18.57 4.95
N PHE A 49 -11.43 -19.25 5.52
CA PHE A 49 -12.58 -18.62 6.17
C PHE A 49 -12.19 -17.69 7.34
N VAL A 50 -11.21 -18.07 8.15
CA VAL A 50 -10.70 -17.25 9.26
C VAL A 50 -10.02 -16.00 8.72
N ILE A 51 -9.20 -16.14 7.68
CA ILE A 51 -8.50 -15.02 7.04
C ILE A 51 -9.48 -14.07 6.37
N GLU A 52 -10.48 -14.57 5.65
CA GLU A 52 -11.52 -13.75 5.01
C GLU A 52 -12.30 -12.92 6.02
N ARG A 53 -12.70 -13.52 7.16
CA ARG A 53 -13.37 -12.78 8.24
C ARG A 53 -12.48 -11.72 8.85
N PHE A 54 -11.21 -12.03 9.04
CA PHE A 54 -10.25 -11.09 9.60
C PHE A 54 -10.02 -9.89 8.66
N ILE A 55 -9.88 -10.15 7.35
CA ILE A 55 -9.78 -9.12 6.30
C ILE A 55 -11.06 -8.29 6.25
N SER A 56 -12.23 -8.92 6.30
CA SER A 56 -13.54 -8.23 6.31
C SER A 56 -13.69 -7.29 7.52
N HIS A 57 -12.93 -7.52 8.59
CA HIS A 57 -12.86 -6.66 9.77
C HIS A 57 -11.70 -5.65 9.71
N GLY A 58 -11.10 -5.44 8.53
CA GLY A 58 -10.11 -4.40 8.29
C GLY A 58 -8.65 -4.85 8.41
N ALA A 59 -8.36 -6.14 8.55
CA ALA A 59 -6.99 -6.64 8.42
C ALA A 59 -6.50 -6.46 6.99
N ASP A 60 -5.25 -6.01 6.81
CA ASP A 60 -4.68 -5.76 5.49
C ASP A 60 -4.25 -7.09 4.83
N PRO A 61 -4.91 -7.52 3.73
CA PRO A 61 -4.58 -8.77 3.06
C PRO A 61 -3.15 -8.78 2.51
N LEU A 62 -2.67 -7.66 1.98
CA LEU A 62 -1.32 -7.57 1.42
C LEU A 62 -0.28 -7.64 2.53
N TYR A 63 -0.53 -7.02 3.67
CA TYR A 63 0.37 -7.15 4.81
C TYR A 63 0.41 -8.58 5.34
N LEU A 64 -0.73 -9.27 5.46
CA LEU A 64 -0.76 -10.67 5.93
C LEU A 64 0.08 -11.59 5.02
N TYR A 65 -0.07 -11.47 3.70
CA TYR A 65 0.61 -12.36 2.75
C TYR A 65 2.03 -11.92 2.37
N LYS A 66 2.27 -10.62 2.17
CA LYS A 66 3.56 -10.07 1.70
C LYS A 66 4.41 -9.47 2.82
N GLY A 67 3.83 -9.13 3.97
CA GLY A 67 4.54 -8.54 5.11
C GLY A 67 4.88 -7.07 4.95
N ARG A 68 4.37 -6.44 3.90
CA ARG A 68 4.49 -5.01 3.61
C ARG A 68 3.09 -4.48 3.34
N ARG A 69 2.77 -3.32 3.89
CA ARG A 69 1.56 -2.61 3.52
C ARG A 69 1.79 -1.96 2.17
N GLU A 70 0.73 -1.83 1.38
CA GLU A 70 0.72 -0.76 0.40
C GLU A 70 0.58 0.53 1.22
N ASP A 71 1.72 1.08 1.62
CA ASP A 71 1.79 2.51 1.88
C ASP A 71 1.30 3.13 0.58
N SER A 72 0.17 3.86 0.59
CA SER A 72 -0.42 4.53 -0.58
C SER A 72 0.67 4.93 -1.59
N GLY A 73 0.80 4.13 -2.65
CA GLY A 73 2.05 3.81 -3.34
C GLY A 73 3.02 4.96 -3.53
N GLY A 74 3.96 5.15 -2.59
CA GLY A 74 5.04 6.12 -2.75
C GLY A 74 4.61 7.57 -2.95
N LEU A 75 3.33 7.92 -2.72
CA LEU A 75 2.82 9.28 -2.86
C LEU A 75 3.25 10.13 -1.67
N THR A 76 4.51 10.51 -1.69
CA THR A 76 5.08 11.43 -0.70
C THR A 76 4.96 12.87 -1.19
N PRO A 77 4.87 13.87 -0.29
CA PRO A 77 4.97 15.27 -0.65
C PRO A 77 6.22 15.56 -1.51
N GLU A 78 7.32 14.87 -1.23
CA GLU A 78 8.57 14.95 -1.99
C GLU A 78 8.39 14.47 -3.44
N LEU A 79 7.75 13.32 -3.66
CA LEU A 79 7.48 12.81 -5.01
C LEU A 79 6.55 13.75 -5.77
N ILE A 80 5.47 14.19 -5.14
CA ILE A 80 4.49 15.10 -5.74
C ILE A 80 5.19 16.40 -6.15
N SER A 81 6.05 16.94 -5.28
CA SER A 81 6.83 18.15 -5.57
C SER A 81 7.70 17.97 -6.81
N VAL A 82 8.39 16.84 -6.94
CA VAL A 82 9.24 16.55 -8.11
C VAL A 82 8.40 16.45 -9.39
N VAL A 83 7.26 15.74 -9.36
CA VAL A 83 6.36 15.61 -10.50
C VAL A 83 5.80 16.97 -10.95
N VAL A 84 5.33 17.78 -9.99
CA VAL A 84 4.81 19.13 -10.28
C VAL A 84 5.92 20.03 -10.84
N ALA A 85 7.14 19.95 -10.30
CA ALA A 85 8.27 20.73 -10.79
C ALA A 85 8.66 20.37 -12.23
N GLU A 86 8.63 19.09 -12.61
CA GLU A 86 8.88 18.68 -14.01
C GLU A 86 7.79 19.17 -14.96
N LEU A 87 6.53 19.10 -14.56
CA LEU A 87 5.42 19.65 -15.35
C LEU A 87 5.60 21.15 -15.58
N GLN A 88 5.94 21.91 -14.54
CA GLN A 88 6.18 23.36 -14.64
C GLN A 88 7.38 23.68 -15.55
N ARG A 89 8.50 22.94 -15.43
CA ARG A 89 9.65 23.07 -16.33
C ARG A 89 9.25 22.90 -17.78
N TRP A 90 8.45 21.87 -18.06
CA TRP A 90 7.96 21.60 -19.42
C TRP A 90 7.04 22.72 -19.92
N GLN A 91 6.09 23.21 -19.11
CA GLN A 91 5.20 24.31 -19.47
C GLN A 91 5.98 25.59 -19.84
N ILE A 92 7.01 25.93 -19.05
CA ILE A 92 7.90 27.06 -19.33
C ILE A 92 8.64 26.85 -20.65
N ALA A 93 9.22 25.66 -20.86
CA ALA A 93 9.96 25.34 -22.08
C ALA A 93 9.08 25.41 -23.34
N GLN A 94 7.83 24.95 -23.25
CA GLN A 94 6.85 25.02 -24.34
C GLN A 94 6.16 26.39 -24.46
N LYS A 95 6.40 27.31 -23.52
CA LYS A 95 5.66 28.57 -23.39
C LYS A 95 4.14 28.36 -23.37
N LYS A 96 3.69 27.27 -22.75
CA LYS A 96 2.29 26.82 -22.72
C LYS A 96 1.85 26.59 -21.28
N THR A 97 0.70 27.13 -20.91
CA THR A 97 0.03 26.79 -19.65
C THR A 97 -1.07 25.78 -19.95
N LEU A 98 -1.06 24.64 -19.26
CA LEU A 98 -2.13 23.66 -19.36
C LEU A 98 -3.30 24.08 -18.48
N PRO A 99 -4.55 23.86 -18.93
CA PRO A 99 -5.71 23.90 -18.05
C PRO A 99 -5.53 22.94 -16.86
N PRO A 100 -6.11 23.23 -15.69
CA PRO A 100 -5.93 22.42 -14.48
C PRO A 100 -6.22 20.92 -14.69
N GLU A 101 -7.25 20.60 -15.47
CA GLU A 101 -7.64 19.21 -15.79
C GLU A 101 -6.57 18.46 -16.59
N ALA A 102 -5.95 19.13 -17.56
CA ALA A 102 -4.87 18.54 -18.36
C ALA A 102 -3.58 18.38 -17.53
N ALA A 103 -3.28 19.36 -16.67
CA ALA A 103 -2.18 19.26 -15.72
C ALA A 103 -2.34 18.08 -14.74
N ALA A 104 -3.55 17.87 -14.21
CA ALA A 104 -3.86 16.75 -13.33
C ALA A 104 -3.66 15.40 -14.04
N LYS A 105 -4.12 15.25 -15.29
CA LYS A 105 -3.90 14.04 -16.09
C LYS A 105 -2.41 13.77 -16.32
N ALA A 106 -1.63 14.80 -16.62
CA ALA A 106 -0.20 14.68 -16.80
C ALA A 106 0.52 14.23 -15.51
N VAL A 107 0.12 14.79 -14.36
CA VAL A 107 0.65 14.40 -13.04
C VAL A 107 0.34 12.94 -12.73
N LEU A 108 -0.91 12.50 -12.96
CA LEU A 108 -1.29 11.09 -12.74
C LEU A 108 -0.48 10.14 -13.63
N ALA A 109 -0.35 10.46 -14.92
CA ALA A 109 0.44 9.65 -15.84
C ALA A 109 1.92 9.53 -15.42
N LEU A 110 2.50 10.58 -14.83
CA LEU A 110 3.86 10.53 -14.29
C LEU A 110 3.92 9.65 -13.03
N LEU A 111 2.97 9.78 -12.12
CA LEU A 111 2.92 9.01 -10.87
C LEU A 111 2.77 7.50 -11.13
N ASP A 112 1.91 7.13 -12.07
CA ASP A 112 1.67 5.72 -12.44
C ASP A 112 2.93 5.02 -12.98
N LEU A 113 3.83 5.76 -13.64
CA LEU A 113 5.03 5.20 -14.29
C LEU A 113 6.24 5.08 -13.36
N VAL A 114 6.24 5.81 -12.25
CA VAL A 114 7.41 5.90 -11.36
C VAL A 114 7.28 5.06 -10.11
N GLU A 115 6.09 4.53 -9.80
CA GLU A 115 5.85 3.61 -8.67
C GLU A 115 6.45 4.09 -7.33
N GLY A 116 6.53 5.40 -7.11
CA GLY A 116 7.14 5.99 -5.90
C GLY A 116 8.58 6.49 -6.02
N ASP A 117 9.26 6.25 -7.15
CA ASP A 117 10.66 6.66 -7.37
C ASP A 117 10.77 8.07 -7.97
N ALA A 118 11.11 9.03 -7.12
CA ALA A 118 11.27 10.44 -7.51
C ALA A 118 12.39 10.67 -8.53
N GLU A 119 13.46 9.88 -8.54
CA GLU A 119 14.55 10.05 -9.51
C GLU A 119 14.12 9.59 -10.91
N ARG A 120 13.27 8.57 -10.97
CA ARG A 120 12.70 8.08 -12.23
C ARG A 120 11.80 9.10 -12.93
N VAL A 121 11.16 10.01 -12.18
CA VAL A 121 10.32 11.09 -12.74
C VAL A 121 11.09 11.92 -13.76
N LYS A 122 12.33 12.34 -13.43
CA LYS A 122 13.15 13.20 -14.29
C LYS A 122 13.48 12.52 -15.63
N ILE A 123 13.59 11.19 -15.61
CA ILE A 123 13.93 10.38 -16.79
C ILE A 123 12.71 10.27 -17.72
N VAL A 124 11.53 9.99 -17.17
CA VAL A 124 10.32 9.72 -17.97
C VAL A 124 9.57 11.00 -18.36
N ALA A 125 9.69 12.07 -17.59
CA ALA A 125 8.89 13.28 -17.77
C ALA A 125 8.95 13.90 -19.18
N PRO A 126 10.12 14.05 -19.84
CA PRO A 126 10.17 14.63 -21.18
C PRO A 126 9.33 13.86 -22.21
N THR A 127 9.35 12.53 -22.13
CA THR A 127 8.63 11.65 -23.05
C THR A 127 7.14 11.63 -22.72
N VAL A 128 6.80 11.46 -21.45
CA VAL A 128 5.40 11.37 -21.00
C VAL A 128 4.67 12.68 -21.27
N LEU A 129 5.24 13.81 -20.86
CA LEU A 129 4.61 15.12 -21.04
C LEU A 129 4.41 15.46 -22.52
N LYS A 130 5.33 15.07 -23.41
CA LYS A 130 5.14 15.24 -24.85
C LYS A 130 3.93 14.47 -25.41
N LEU A 131 3.56 13.35 -24.80
CA LEU A 131 2.47 12.50 -25.26
C LEU A 131 1.11 12.92 -24.69
N VAL A 132 1.09 13.49 -23.49
CA VAL A 132 -0.15 13.70 -22.72
C VAL A 132 -0.53 15.17 -22.50
N ALA A 133 0.36 16.13 -22.81
CA ALA A 133 0.18 17.56 -22.56
C ALA A 133 0.30 18.43 -23.83
#